data_AF-A0A450VA14-F1
#
_entry.id   AF-A0A450VA14-F1
#
_cell.length_a   1.000
_cell.length_b   1.000
_cell.length_c   1.000
_cell.angle_alpha   90.00
_cell.angle_beta   90.00
_cell.angle_gamma   90.00
#
_symmetry.space_group_name_H-M   'P 1'
#
loop_
_entity.id
_entity.type
_entity.pdbx_description
1 polymer ?
#
loop_
_entity_poly.entity_id
_entity_poly.type
_entity_poly.pdbx_seq_one_letter_code
_entity_poly.pdbx_strand_id
1 'polypeptide(L)'
;MAVVVSDIHGKSAREMIEGLSREETPEQVLQYASGRLEATIDALLDALAGESTADHIFVLSETLDHIEDLERRIAIFARQLLSRLDPYKAILQALKTIPGIDKMGAAMLLVEIGDE
;
A
#
# COMPACT_ATOMS: atom_id res chain seq x y z
N MET A 1 14.37 15.34 -11.56
CA MET A 1 13.52 14.17 -11.27
C MET A 1 12.16 14.67 -10.82
N ALA A 2 11.14 14.48 -11.64
CA ALA A 2 9.75 14.72 -11.24
C ALA A 2 9.20 13.43 -10.63
N VAL A 3 8.61 13.51 -9.44
CA VAL A 3 7.86 12.39 -8.86
C VAL A 3 6.47 12.42 -9.50
N VAL A 4 6.20 11.48 -10.41
CA VAL A 4 4.95 11.42 -11.18
C VAL A 4 3.91 10.46 -10.58
N VAL A 5 4.31 9.69 -9.58
CA VAL A 5 3.44 8.80 -8.79
C VAL A 5 3.56 9.19 -7.33
N SER A 6 2.47 9.69 -6.73
CA SER A 6 2.43 10.18 -5.35
C SER A 6 2.19 9.07 -4.32
N ASP A 7 1.62 7.93 -4.75
CA ASP A 7 1.31 6.78 -3.90
C ASP A 7 1.89 5.49 -4.49
N ILE A 8 3.04 5.09 -3.97
CA ILE A 8 3.72 3.83 -4.35
C ILE A 8 3.00 2.59 -3.84
N HIS A 9 2.13 2.73 -2.82
CA HIS A 9 1.33 1.64 -2.28
C HIS A 9 0.05 1.41 -3.11
N GLY A 10 -0.29 2.35 -3.99
CA GLY A 10 -1.43 2.24 -4.89
C GLY A 10 -1.28 1.08 -5.87
N LYS A 11 -2.40 0.39 -6.15
CA LYS A 11 -2.45 -0.78 -7.05
C LYS A 11 -1.73 -0.56 -8.37
N SER A 12 -1.98 0.58 -9.03
CA SER A 12 -1.34 0.91 -10.31
C SER A 12 0.17 1.08 -10.20
N ALA A 13 0.67 1.69 -9.12
CA ALA A 13 2.11 1.86 -8.93
C ALA A 13 2.81 0.51 -8.78
N ARG A 14 2.21 -0.40 -8.00
CA ARG A 14 2.69 -1.78 -7.82
C ARG A 14 2.69 -2.58 -9.11
N GLU A 15 1.56 -2.60 -9.82
CA GLU A 15 1.44 -3.32 -11.09
C GLU A 15 2.44 -2.77 -12.13
N MET A 16 2.69 -1.46 -12.14
CA MET A 16 3.70 -0.86 -13.01
C MET A 16 5.13 -1.29 -12.64
N ILE A 17 5.50 -1.27 -11.36
CA ILE A 17 6.82 -1.70 -10.89
C ILE A 17 7.03 -3.21 -11.14
N GLU A 18 6.01 -4.03 -10.92
CA GLU A 18 6.05 -5.46 -11.26
C GLU A 18 6.23 -5.68 -12.76
N GLY A 19 5.60 -4.87 -13.60
CA GLY A 19 5.80 -4.91 -15.06
C GLY A 19 7.25 -4.58 -15.43
N LEU A 20 7.85 -3.57 -14.81
CA LEU A 20 9.26 -3.23 -15.01
C LEU A 20 10.20 -4.37 -14.56
N SER A 21 9.88 -5.04 -13.44
CA SER A 21 10.62 -6.21 -12.97
C SER A 21 10.56 -7.39 -13.95
N ARG A 22 9.48 -7.48 -14.74
CA ARG A 22 9.30 -8.44 -15.83
C ARG A 22 9.91 -8.01 -17.15
N GLU A 23 10.70 -6.93 -17.17
CA GLU A 23 11.29 -6.33 -18.37
C GLU A 23 10.25 -5.89 -19.41
N GLU A 24 9.03 -5.56 -18.96
CA GLU A 24 8.00 -4.98 -19.83
C GLU A 24 8.42 -3.57 -20.27
N THR A 25 8.10 -3.22 -21.52
CA THR A 25 8.36 -1.88 -22.08
C THR A 25 7.55 -0.80 -21.35
N PRO A 26 8.00 0.47 -21.36
CA PRO A 26 7.23 1.59 -20.80
C PRO A 26 5.77 1.62 -21.27
N GLU A 27 5.51 1.32 -22.54
CA GLU A 27 4.17 1.27 -23.12
C GLU A 27 3.30 0.13 -22.58
N GLN A 28 3.91 -1.02 -22.28
CA GLN A 28 3.21 -2.16 -21.64
C GLN A 28 2.89 -1.85 -20.19
N VAL A 29 3.87 -1.32 -19.45
CA VAL A 29 3.73 -0.92 -18.04
C VAL A 29 2.62 0.11 -17.87
N LEU A 30 2.49 1.07 -18.78
CA LEU A 30 1.44 2.09 -18.74
C LEU A 30 0.02 1.56 -18.86
N GLN A 31 -0.17 0.32 -19.33
CA GLN A 31 -1.49 -0.30 -19.34
C GLN A 31 -2.03 -0.55 -17.92
N TYR A 32 -1.14 -0.60 -16.92
CA TYR A 32 -1.51 -0.71 -15.50
C TYR A 32 -1.84 0.64 -14.84
N ALA A 33 -1.56 1.76 -15.53
CA ALA A 33 -1.86 3.09 -15.04
C ALA A 33 -3.39 3.29 -14.94
N SER A 34 -3.91 3.48 -13.72
CA SER A 34 -5.33 3.79 -13.55
C SER A 34 -5.60 5.26 -13.90
N GLY A 35 -6.82 5.55 -14.36
CA GLY A 35 -7.28 6.93 -14.57
C GLY A 35 -7.42 7.77 -13.30
N ARG A 36 -7.03 7.26 -12.12
CA ARG A 36 -6.93 8.04 -10.88
C ARG A 36 -5.54 8.68 -10.71
N LEU A 37 -4.57 8.31 -11.53
CA LEU A 37 -3.28 8.99 -11.57
C LEU A 37 -3.48 10.39 -12.15
N GLU A 38 -2.97 11.39 -11.44
CA GLU A 38 -3.02 12.79 -11.88
C GLU A 38 -2.00 13.09 -12.98
N ALA A 39 -0.95 12.27 -13.08
CA ALA A 39 0.06 12.38 -14.12
C ALA A 39 -0.51 12.01 -15.50
N THR A 40 -0.14 12.78 -16.52
CA THR A 40 -0.48 12.47 -17.91
C THR A 40 0.28 11.23 -18.39
N ILE A 41 -0.27 10.53 -19.37
CA ILE A 41 0.41 9.38 -20.01
C ILE A 41 1.79 9.80 -20.53
N ASP A 42 1.91 10.97 -21.16
CA ASP A 42 3.19 11.49 -21.66
C ASP A 42 4.20 11.73 -20.52
N ALA A 43 3.76 12.24 -19.37
CA ALA A 43 4.64 12.45 -18.21
C ALA A 43 5.07 11.13 -17.57
N LEU A 44 4.19 10.13 -17.57
CA LEU A 44 4.54 8.78 -17.10
C LEU A 44 5.50 8.09 -18.08
N LEU A 45 5.29 8.20 -19.40
CA LEU A 45 6.23 7.74 -20.42
C LEU A 45 7.60 8.36 -20.23
N ASP A 46 7.68 9.69 -20.09
CA ASP A 46 8.95 10.40 -19.95
C ASP A 46 9.69 10.01 -18.67
N ALA A 47 8.95 9.75 -17.58
CA ALA A 47 9.53 9.24 -16.33
C ALA A 47 10.04 7.79 -16.46
N LEU A 48 9.38 6.96 -17.27
CA LEU A 48 9.75 5.57 -17.55
C LEU A 48 10.82 5.44 -18.64
N ALA A 49 10.98 6.45 -19.50
CA ALA A 49 11.92 6.48 -20.62
C ALA A 49 13.38 6.70 -20.19
N GLY A 50 13.63 7.00 -18.90
CA GLY A 50 14.99 6.96 -18.35
C GLY A 50 15.56 5.54 -18.39
N GLU A 51 16.89 5.41 -18.55
CA GLU A 51 17.56 4.11 -18.55
C GLU A 51 17.37 3.41 -17.18
N SER A 52 16.38 2.53 -17.12
CA SER A 52 16.25 1.55 -16.05
C SER A 52 17.25 0.44 -16.31
N THR A 53 18.47 0.63 -15.79
CA THR A 53 19.50 -0.41 -15.81
C THR A 53 19.05 -1.60 -14.97
N ALA A 54 19.67 -2.76 -15.19
CA ALA A 54 19.40 -3.96 -14.40
C ALA A 54 19.56 -3.70 -12.88
N ASP A 55 20.49 -2.83 -12.48
CA ASP A 55 20.69 -2.44 -11.09
C ASP A 55 19.49 -1.66 -10.52
N HIS A 56 18.88 -0.77 -11.30
CA HIS A 56 17.67 -0.05 -10.88
C HIS A 56 16.49 -1.01 -10.70
N ILE A 57 16.31 -1.94 -11.63
CA ILE A 57 15.25 -2.96 -11.55
C ILE A 57 15.45 -3.85 -10.33
N PHE A 58 16.68 -4.25 -10.05
CA PHE A 58 17.02 -5.03 -8.86
C PHE A 58 16.63 -4.31 -7.57
N VAL A 59 17.06 -3.05 -7.39
CA VAL A 59 16.74 -2.26 -6.18
C VAL A 59 15.24 -2.04 -6.03
N LEU A 60 14.54 -1.74 -7.12
CA LEU A 60 13.08 -1.57 -7.11
C LEU A 60 12.35 -2.85 -6.68
N SER A 61 12.76 -3.99 -7.23
CA SER A 61 12.15 -5.29 -6.93
C SER A 61 12.34 -5.67 -5.45
N GLU A 62 13.57 -5.58 -4.93
CA GLU A 62 13.85 -5.88 -3.52
C GLU A 62 13.11 -4.94 -2.55
N THR A 63 12.98 -3.67 -2.93
CA THR A 63 12.23 -2.69 -2.12
C THR A 63 10.74 -3.03 -2.09
N LEU A 64 10.16 -3.40 -3.24
CA LEU A 64 8.76 -3.77 -3.33
C LEU A 64 8.47 -5.05 -2.52
N ASP A 65 9.32 -6.06 -2.65
CA ASP A 65 9.24 -7.31 -1.87
C ASP A 65 9.26 -7.04 -0.37
N HIS A 66 10.13 -6.12 0.08
CA HIS A 66 10.20 -5.73 1.48
C HIS A 66 8.93 -5.03 1.97
N ILE A 67 8.37 -4.12 1.17
CA ILE A 67 7.11 -3.43 1.50
C ILE A 67 5.98 -4.46 1.62
N GLU A 68 5.91 -5.42 0.70
CA GLU A 68 4.91 -6.49 0.74
C GLU A 68 5.06 -7.39 1.97
N ASP A 69 6.30 -7.70 2.37
CA ASP A 69 6.54 -8.42 3.61
C ASP A 69 6.01 -7.66 4.83
N LEU A 70 6.32 -6.37 4.92
CA LEU A 70 5.87 -5.54 6.02
C LEU A 70 4.34 -5.43 6.07
N GLU A 71 3.69 -5.19 4.93
CA GLU A 71 2.22 -5.15 4.84
C GLU A 71 1.59 -6.48 5.25
N ARG A 72 2.15 -7.61 4.80
CA ARG A 72 1.69 -8.95 5.19
C ARG A 72 1.80 -9.15 6.71
N ARG A 73 2.92 -8.74 7.31
CA ARG A 73 3.15 -8.83 8.76
C ARG A 73 2.20 -7.92 9.55
N ILE A 74 1.97 -6.69 9.08
CA ILE A 74 0.97 -5.78 9.66
C ILE A 74 -0.42 -6.44 9.63
N ALA A 75 -0.82 -7.04 8.51
CA ALA A 75 -2.11 -7.72 8.40
C ALA A 75 -2.23 -8.97 9.31
N ILE A 76 -1.13 -9.68 9.56
CA ILE A 76 -1.08 -10.78 10.52
C ILE A 76 -1.32 -10.24 11.94
N PHE A 77 -0.59 -9.20 12.35
CA PHE A 77 -0.73 -8.62 13.68
C PHE A 77 -2.11 -7.99 13.90
N ALA A 78 -2.64 -7.28 12.90
CA ALA A 78 -3.99 -6.73 12.93
C ALA A 78 -5.05 -7.81 13.16
N ARG A 79 -4.96 -8.95 12.45
CA ARG A 79 -5.87 -10.09 12.64
C ARG A 79 -5.74 -10.68 14.03
N GLN A 80 -4.51 -10.89 14.50
CA GLN A 80 -4.26 -11.45 15.83
C GLN A 80 -4.82 -10.54 16.92
N LEU A 81 -4.55 -9.24 16.86
CA LEU A 81 -5.08 -8.24 17.78
C LEU A 81 -6.62 -8.31 17.81
N LEU A 82 -7.26 -8.18 16.65
CA LEU A 82 -8.71 -8.14 16.56
C LEU A 82 -9.36 -9.44 17.07
N SER A 83 -8.75 -10.60 16.82
CA SER A 83 -9.25 -11.88 17.35
C SER A 83 -9.21 -11.95 18.87
N ARG A 84 -8.20 -11.35 19.50
CA ARG A 84 -8.11 -11.29 20.97
C ARG A 84 -9.12 -10.33 21.58
N LEU A 85 -9.63 -9.37 20.80
CA LEU A 85 -10.64 -8.42 21.24
C LEU A 85 -12.08 -8.89 20.97
N ASP A 86 -12.28 -10.11 20.46
CA ASP A 86 -13.62 -10.69 20.27
C ASP A 86 -14.50 -10.67 21.54
N PRO A 87 -13.98 -10.93 22.76
CA PRO A 87 -14.76 -10.80 23.99
C PRO A 87 -15.32 -9.38 24.21
N TYR A 88 -14.63 -8.36 23.69
CA TYR A 88 -14.96 -6.94 23.86
C TYR A 88 -15.75 -6.36 22.70
N LYS A 89 -16.35 -7.22 21.86
CA LYS A 89 -17.06 -6.80 20.64
C LYS A 89 -18.14 -5.74 20.90
N ALA A 90 -18.84 -5.79 22.03
CA ALA A 90 -19.84 -4.78 22.39
C ALA A 90 -19.22 -3.38 22.56
N ILE A 91 -18.10 -3.29 23.29
CA ILE A 91 -17.36 -2.03 23.51
C ILE A 91 -16.80 -1.53 22.18
N LEU A 92 -16.21 -2.41 21.37
CA LEU A 92 -15.71 -2.05 20.04
C LEU A 92 -16.81 -1.49 19.13
N GLN A 93 -18.03 -2.04 19.16
CA GLN A 93 -19.14 -1.48 18.37
C GLN A 93 -19.57 -0.11 18.89
N ALA A 94 -19.60 0.09 20.20
CA ALA A 94 -19.91 1.39 20.79
C ALA A 94 -18.88 2.45 20.36
N LEU A 95 -17.58 2.15 20.46
CA LEU A 95 -16.51 3.06 20.04
C LEU A 95 -16.59 3.42 18.55
N LYS A 96 -16.95 2.47 17.70
CA LYS A 96 -17.15 2.70 16.26
C LYS A 96 -18.34 3.61 15.91
N THR A 97 -19.22 3.94 16.87
CA THR A 97 -20.29 4.92 16.63
C THR A 97 -19.76 6.36 16.66
N ILE A 98 -18.56 6.59 17.20
CA ILE A 98 -17.92 7.89 17.23
C ILE A 98 -17.42 8.24 15.82
N PRO A 99 -17.82 9.40 15.25
CA PRO A 99 -17.37 9.81 13.93
C PRO A 99 -15.83 9.86 13.84
N GLY A 100 -15.26 9.28 12.79
CA GLY A 100 -13.82 9.21 12.57
C GLY A 100 -13.12 8.02 13.25
N ILE A 101 -13.83 7.20 14.05
CA ILE A 101 -13.27 5.99 14.65
C ILE A 101 -13.63 4.77 13.81
N ASP A 102 -12.62 4.19 13.16
CA ASP A 102 -12.75 2.93 12.46
C ASP A 102 -12.52 1.71 13.38
N LYS A 103 -12.57 0.52 12.81
CA LYS A 103 -12.38 -0.73 13.58
C LYS A 103 -11.02 -0.80 14.27
N MET A 104 -9.96 -0.32 13.62
CA MET A 104 -8.61 -0.38 14.17
C MET A 104 -8.40 0.71 15.23
N GLY A 105 -8.93 1.90 15.00
CA GLY A 105 -8.95 2.98 15.99
C GLY A 105 -9.69 2.57 17.27
N ALA A 106 -10.86 1.93 17.14
CA ALA A 106 -11.58 1.38 18.29
C ALA A 106 -10.78 0.30 19.03
N ALA A 107 -10.08 -0.57 18.29
CA ALA A 107 -9.23 -1.60 18.88
C ALA A 107 -8.04 -1.02 19.65
N MET A 108 -7.36 -0.02 19.08
CA MET A 108 -6.24 0.67 19.73
C MET A 108 -6.70 1.38 21.01
N LEU A 109 -7.81 2.12 20.97
CA LEU A 109 -8.34 2.80 22.15
C LEU A 109 -8.65 1.82 23.29
N LEU A 110 -9.25 0.67 22.98
CA LEU A 110 -9.55 -0.35 23.98
C LEU A 110 -8.27 -0.94 24.60
N VAL A 111 -7.22 -1.15 23.80
CA VAL A 111 -5.92 -1.63 24.30
C VAL A 111 -5.24 -0.60 25.21
N GLU A 112 -5.31 0.69 24.86
CA GLU A 112 -4.70 1.77 25.64
C GLU A 112 -5.41 2.01 26.99
N ILE A 113 -6.75 1.90 27.01
CA ILE A 113 -7.55 2.15 28.21
C ILE A 113 -7.56 0.93 29.14
N GLY A 114 -7.47 -0.28 28.59
CA GLY A 114 -7.66 -1.52 29.35
C GLY A 114 -9.14 -1.84 29.60
N ASP A 115 -9.39 -2.86 30.41
CA ASP A 115 -10.71 -3.37 30.82
C ASP A 115 -10.92 -3.21 32.35
N GLU A 116 -10.43 -2.11 32.93
CA GLU A 116 -10.70 -1.76 34.34
C GLU A 116 -11.87 -0.77 34.47
#